data_AF-A0A6B1AYT1-F1
#
_entry.id   AF-A0A6B1AYT1-F1
#
_cell.length_a   1.000
_cell.length_b   1.000
_cell.length_c   1.000
_cell.angle_alpha   90.00
_cell.angle_beta   90.00
_cell.angle_gamma   90.00
#
_symmetry.space_group_name_H-M   'P 1'
#
loop_
_entity.id
_entity.type
_entity.pdbx_description
1 polymer ?
#
loop_
_entity_poly.entity_id
_entity_poly.type
_entity_poly.pdbx_seq_one_letter_code
_entity_poly.pdbx_strand_id
1 'polypeptide(L)' 'MSDSDVVRLIPDARRALYRPDSAEGKRKWQSSAHVGDLAALRARSRLSEAEALCDPSGMGSFRILEWQV' A
#
# COMPACT_ATOMS: atom_id res chain seq x y z
N MET A 1 36.60 2.03 -14.77
CA MET A 1 35.19 2.37 -14.47
C MET A 1 34.36 1.26 -15.07
N SER A 2 33.92 0.30 -14.24
CA SER A 2 33.18 -0.87 -14.70
C SER A 2 31.68 -0.57 -14.72
N ASP A 3 31.01 -1.12 -15.71
CA ASP A 3 29.65 -0.90 -16.18
C ASP A 3 28.64 -1.76 -15.41
N SER A 4 28.34 -1.46 -14.13
CA SER A 4 27.53 -2.40 -13.32
C SER A 4 26.61 -1.73 -12.33
N ASP A 5 25.85 -0.76 -12.81
CA ASP A 5 24.76 -0.14 -12.08
C ASP A 5 23.46 -0.44 -12.84
N VAL A 6 23.11 -1.73 -12.93
CA VAL A 6 21.90 -2.15 -13.64
C VAL A 6 20.69 -1.90 -12.75
N VAL A 7 19.91 -0.89 -13.10
CA VAL A 7 18.58 -0.66 -12.52
C VAL A 7 17.62 -1.74 -13.04
N ARG A 8 17.00 -2.50 -12.13
CA ARG A 8 15.93 -3.43 -12.49
C ARG A 8 14.58 -2.89 -12.06
N LEU A 9 13.62 -2.88 -13.00
CA LEU A 9 12.21 -2.70 -12.66
C LEU A 9 11.70 -3.95 -11.94
N ILE A 10 11.07 -3.80 -10.78
CA ILE A 10 10.38 -4.89 -10.10
C ILE A 10 8.95 -5.04 -10.68
N PRO A 11 8.65 -6.13 -11.40
CA PRO A 11 7.30 -6.36 -11.90
C PRO A 11 6.34 -6.65 -10.74
N ASP A 12 5.08 -6.21 -10.85
CA ASP A 12 4.01 -6.52 -9.90
C ASP A 12 4.28 -6.18 -8.42
N ALA A 13 5.11 -5.16 -8.15
CA ALA A 13 5.36 -4.64 -6.81
C ALA A 13 4.08 -4.42 -5.97
N ARG A 14 2.97 -4.06 -6.62
CA ARG A 14 1.65 -3.91 -6.00
C ARG A 14 1.15 -5.19 -5.31
N ARG A 15 1.40 -6.38 -5.88
CA ARG A 15 0.97 -7.65 -5.28
C ARG A 15 1.77 -7.97 -4.01
N ALA A 16 3.05 -7.58 -3.96
CA ALA A 16 3.88 -7.70 -2.77
C ALA A 16 3.48 -6.69 -1.68
N LEU A 17 2.93 -5.53 -2.06
CA LEU A 17 2.46 -4.48 -1.15
C LEU A 17 1.02 -4.69 -0.67
N TYR A 18 0.24 -5.57 -1.32
CA TYR A 18 -1.10 -5.92 -0.84
C TYR A 18 -1.00 -6.73 0.45
N ARG A 19 -1.29 -6.06 1.59
CA ARG A 19 -1.17 -6.68 2.90
C ARG A 19 -2.54 -7.19 3.41
N PRO A 20 -2.62 -8.41 3.97
CA PRO A 20 -3.88 -9.03 4.41
C PRO A 20 -4.57 -8.32 5.60
N ASP A 21 -3.93 -7.34 6.22
CA ASP A 21 -4.47 -6.56 7.33
C ASP A 21 -5.55 -5.54 6.91
N SER A 22 -5.70 -5.27 5.61
CA SER A 22 -6.75 -4.41 5.08
C SER A 22 -8.16 -4.90 5.45
N ALA A 23 -8.36 -6.23 5.46
CA ALA A 23 -9.63 -6.84 5.88
C ALA A 23 -9.90 -6.66 7.39
N GLU A 24 -8.86 -6.67 8.21
CA GLU A 24 -8.96 -6.40 9.65
C GLU A 24 -9.24 -4.93 9.93
N GLY A 25 -8.56 -4.02 9.22
CA GLY A 25 -8.82 -2.58 9.28
C GLY A 25 -10.27 -2.25 8.92
N LYS A 26 -10.82 -2.89 7.88
CA LYS A 26 -12.22 -2.73 7.47
C LYS A 26 -13.20 -3.14 8.57
N ARG A 27 -12.99 -4.29 9.22
CA ARG A 27 -13.84 -4.73 10.35
C ARG A 27 -13.77 -3.76 11.53
N LYS A 28 -12.58 -3.31 11.91
CA LYS A 28 -12.38 -2.35 13.01
C LYS A 28 -13.02 -1.00 12.73
N TRP A 29 -12.94 -0.52 11.48
CA TRP A 29 -13.67 0.67 11.08
C TRP A 29 -15.19 0.44 11.19
N GLN A 30 -15.73 -0.64 10.62
CA GLN A 30 -17.17 -0.92 10.64
C GLN A 30 -17.74 -1.03 12.06
N SER A 31 -17.03 -1.67 12.99
CA SER A 31 -17.50 -1.84 14.37
C SER A 31 -17.56 -0.52 15.16
N SER A 32 -16.69 0.44 14.85
CA SER A 32 -16.48 1.64 15.67
C SER A 32 -16.71 2.96 14.92
N ALA A 33 -17.16 2.91 13.66
CA ALA A 33 -17.39 4.10 12.83
C ALA A 33 -18.39 5.08 13.45
N HIS A 34 -19.40 4.56 14.16
CA HIS A 34 -20.41 5.36 14.85
C HIS A 34 -19.87 6.10 16.09
N VAL A 35 -18.76 5.62 16.67
CA VAL A 35 -18.07 6.27 17.79
C VAL A 35 -17.05 7.27 17.26
N GLY A 36 -16.37 6.95 16.15
CA GLY A 36 -15.41 7.85 15.50
C GLY A 36 -14.16 8.13 16.34
N ASP A 37 -13.80 7.22 17.26
CA ASP A 37 -12.60 7.39 18.08
C ASP A 37 -11.29 7.34 17.26
N LEU A 38 -10.17 7.70 17.91
CA LEU A 38 -8.86 7.73 17.23
C LEU A 38 -8.43 6.36 16.68
N ALA A 39 -8.87 5.26 17.27
CA ALA A 39 -8.56 3.92 16.77
C ALA A 39 -9.34 3.64 15.48
N ALA A 40 -10.63 4.00 15.45
CA ALA A 40 -11.51 3.91 14.28
C ALA A 40 -11.00 4.78 13.12
N LEU A 41 -10.61 6.03 13.41
CA LEU A 41 -10.06 6.93 12.40
C LEU A 41 -8.73 6.42 11.83
N ARG A 42 -7.84 5.88 12.66
CA ARG A 42 -6.59 5.25 12.19
C ARG A 42 -6.87 4.03 11.33
N ALA A 43 -7.87 3.22 11.67
CA ALA A 43 -8.27 2.06 10.86
C ALA A 43 -8.80 2.49 9.49
N ARG A 44 -9.65 3.53 9.45
CA ARG A 44 -10.17 4.12 8.21
C ARG A 44 -9.05 4.68 7.33
N SER A 45 -8.14 5.48 7.89
CA SER A 45 -7.04 6.10 7.15
C SER A 45 -6.17 5.05 6.47
N ARG A 46 -5.79 4.00 7.20
CA ARG A 46 -4.98 2.90 6.66
C ARG A 46 -5.69 2.17 5.52
N LEU A 47 -6.99 1.93 5.67
CA LEU A 47 -7.77 1.28 4.62
C LEU A 47 -7.81 2.13 3.34
N SER A 48 -8.13 3.42 3.46
CA SER A 48 -8.21 4.32 2.31
C SER A 48 -6.86 4.53 1.62
N GLU A 49 -5.78 4.60 2.39
CA GLU A 49 -4.43 4.72 1.86
C GLU A 49 -4.00 3.46 1.10
N ALA A 50 -4.26 2.27 1.68
CA ALA A 50 -3.99 0.99 1.02
C ALA A 50 -4.79 0.83 -0.29
N GLU A 51 -6.07 1.20 -0.30
CA GLU A 51 -6.91 1.18 -1.50
C GLU A 51 -6.35 2.09 -2.58
N ALA A 52 -5.98 3.32 -2.23
CA ALA A 52 -5.47 4.29 -3.19
C ALA A 52 -4.08 3.90 -3.76
N LEU A 53 -3.19 3.35 -2.93
CA LEU A 53 -1.89 2.81 -3.37
C LEU A 53 -2.03 1.53 -4.20
N CYS A 54 -3.17 0.83 -4.14
CA CYS A 54 -3.41 -0.36 -4.96
C CYS A 54 -4.16 -0.05 -6.27
N ASP A 55 -4.76 1.13 -6.42
CA ASP A 55 -5.50 1.50 -7.62
C ASP A 55 -4.55 1.79 -8.82
N PRO A 56 -4.52 0.94 -9.86
CA PRO A 56 -3.66 1.16 -11.03
C PRO A 56 -4.05 2.38 -11.87
N SER A 57 -5.28 2.87 -11.75
CA SER A 57 -5.76 4.07 -12.43
C SER A 57 -5.43 5.36 -11.68
N GLY A 58 -5.00 5.25 -10.41
CA GLY A 58 -4.67 6.35 -9.53
C GLY A 58 -3.25 6.25 -8.98
N MET A 59 -3.12 6.46 -7.66
CA MET A 59 -1.81 6.51 -6.99
C MET A 59 -1.04 5.19 -7.05
N GLY A 60 -1.71 4.06 -7.30
CA GLY A 60 -1.07 2.75 -7.49
C GLY A 60 -0.36 2.56 -8.83
N SER A 61 -0.34 3.56 -9.72
CA SER A 61 0.43 3.52 -10.98
C SER A 61 1.93 3.81 -10.80
N PHE A 62 2.46 3.74 -9.56
CA PHE A 62 3.88 3.93 -9.31
C PHE A 62 4.75 2.80 -9.91
N ARG A 63 6.07 3.03 -9.92
CA ARG A 63 7.08 2.04 -10.35
C ARG A 63 8.11 1.90 -9.24
N ILE A 64 8.57 0.66 -9.01
CA ILE A 64 9.68 0.37 -8.08
C ILE A 64 10.91 -0.02 -8.89
N LEU A 65 12.01 0.63 -8.59
CA LEU A 65 13.32 0.40 -9.19
C LEU A 65 14.26 -0.10 -8.09
N GLU A 66 15.02 -1.14 -8.39
CA GLU A 66 16.07 -1.67 -7.52
C GLU A 66 17.44 -1.44 -8.16
N TRP A 67 18.42 -1.06 -7.34
CA TRP A 67 19.82 -0.98 -7.72
C TRP A 67 20.54 -2.27 -7.34
N GLN A 68 21.25 -2.88 -8.28
CA GLN A 68 22.13 -4.01 -7.97
C GLN A 68 23.49 -3.44 -7.53
N VAL A 69 23.88 -3.72 -6.28
CA VAL A 69 25.17 -3.34 -5.69
C VAL A 69 26.05 -4.58 -5.57
#